data_AF-A0A6M2F364-F1
#
_entry.id   AF-A0A6M2F364-F1
#
_cell.length_a   1.000
_cell.length_b   1.000
_cell.length_c   1.000
_cell.angle_alpha   90.00
_cell.angle_beta   90.00
_cell.angle_gamma   90.00
#
_symmetry.space_group_name_H-M   'P 1'
#
loop_
_entity.id
_entity.type
_entity.pdbx_description
1 polymer ?
#
loop_
_entity_poly.entity_id
_entity_poly.type
_entity_poly.pdbx_seq_one_letter_code
_entity_poly.pdbx_strand_id
1 'polypeptide(L)'
;MGNIGEIQEEIERWVSPSPALVLPPSTGTTSMPLALNHISFVCKSVAESVEFYYDVLGFVLIKRPSSFKFEGAWLFNYGMGIHLLESDKAPAKKSKINPKDNHISFQCSDMNLVIKKLEEKNIEYVTAVVEEGGITVDQLFFHDPDGHMVEICNCQNLPVLPLSACPIKLPKNNGKLASSVPSLCGRSIAGKQSWELQCLAEVASLMMDNLVVNMMDFSI
;
A
#
# COMPACT_ATOMS: atom_id res chain seq x y z
N MET A 1 0.79 3.68 -26.87
CA MET A 1 -0.57 4.23 -27.07
C MET A 1 -1.54 3.18 -26.59
N GLY A 2 -1.91 3.20 -25.31
CA GLY A 2 -2.95 2.30 -24.80
C GLY A 2 -4.26 2.70 -25.47
N ASN A 3 -4.87 1.76 -26.19
CA ASN A 3 -6.02 2.06 -27.01
C ASN A 3 -7.25 2.10 -26.10
N ILE A 4 -8.05 3.16 -26.16
CA ILE A 4 -9.30 3.31 -25.39
C ILE A 4 -10.24 2.09 -25.59
N GLY A 5 -10.07 1.36 -26.70
CA GLY A 5 -10.77 0.11 -26.98
C GLY A 5 -10.41 -1.09 -26.10
N GLU A 6 -9.17 -1.21 -25.58
CA GLU A 6 -8.78 -2.36 -24.75
C GLU A 6 -9.42 -2.29 -23.36
N ILE A 7 -9.54 -1.07 -22.80
CA ILE A 7 -10.26 -0.80 -21.55
C ILE A 7 -11.76 -1.10 -21.73
N GLN A 8 -12.33 -0.74 -22.89
CA GLN A 8 -13.73 -0.98 -23.21
C GLN A 8 -14.05 -2.48 -23.33
N GLU A 9 -13.19 -3.26 -23.99
CA GLU A 9 -13.31 -4.73 -24.06
C GLU A 9 -13.16 -5.39 -22.67
N GLU A 10 -12.29 -4.87 -21.81
CA GLU A 10 -12.16 -5.35 -20.44
C GLU A 10 -13.41 -5.08 -19.60
N ILE A 11 -13.98 -3.89 -19.69
CA ILE A 11 -15.26 -3.54 -19.06
C ILE A 11 -16.36 -4.49 -19.55
N GLU A 12 -16.48 -4.73 -20.86
CA GLU A 12 -17.50 -5.63 -21.43
C GLU A 12 -17.34 -7.08 -20.97
N ARG A 13 -16.11 -7.55 -20.74
CA ARG A 13 -15.83 -8.91 -20.26
C ARG A 13 -16.25 -9.15 -18.80
N TRP A 14 -16.12 -8.14 -17.94
CA TRP A 14 -16.57 -8.20 -16.54
C TRP A 14 -18.04 -7.77 -16.36
N VAL A 15 -18.62 -7.07 -17.33
CA VAL A 15 -20.01 -6.54 -17.32
C VAL A 15 -20.96 -7.34 -18.23
N SER A 16 -20.48 -8.39 -18.89
CA SER A 16 -21.34 -9.30 -19.68
C SER A 16 -22.46 -9.89 -18.81
N PRO A 17 -23.71 -9.93 -19.32
CA PRO A 17 -24.89 -9.89 -18.48
C PRO A 17 -25.17 -11.23 -17.80
N SER A 18 -24.68 -11.39 -16.57
CA SER A 18 -25.54 -11.98 -15.55
C SER A 18 -26.69 -11.01 -15.28
N PRO A 19 -27.93 -11.47 -15.01
CA PRO A 19 -29.12 -10.62 -14.98
C PRO A 19 -28.84 -9.39 -14.12
N ALA A 20 -28.99 -8.23 -14.76
CA ALA A 20 -28.51 -6.92 -14.32
C ALA A 20 -28.52 -6.74 -12.80
N LEU A 21 -27.34 -6.65 -12.20
CA LEU A 21 -27.18 -5.85 -10.98
C LEU A 21 -27.41 -4.39 -11.39
N VAL A 22 -28.68 -4.00 -11.45
CA VAL A 22 -29.07 -2.60 -11.45
C VAL A 22 -28.55 -2.04 -10.13
N LEU A 23 -27.37 -1.43 -10.16
CA LEU A 23 -26.88 -0.65 -9.03
C LEU A 23 -27.95 0.42 -8.77
N PRO A 24 -28.58 0.43 -7.59
CA PRO A 24 -29.61 1.42 -7.30
C PRO A 24 -29.01 2.83 -7.45
N PRO A 25 -29.80 3.84 -7.85
CA PRO A 25 -29.33 5.21 -7.89
C PRO A 25 -28.70 5.56 -6.54
N SER A 26 -27.47 6.08 -6.56
CA SER A 26 -26.68 6.34 -5.35
C SER A 26 -27.40 7.40 -4.51
N THR A 27 -28.27 6.96 -3.60
CA THR A 27 -28.69 7.78 -2.47
C THR A 27 -27.42 8.07 -1.67
N GLY A 28 -27.18 9.36 -1.38
CA GLY A 28 -25.92 9.91 -0.88
C GLY A 28 -25.15 8.95 0.01
N THR A 29 -24.17 8.26 -0.57
CA THR A 29 -23.47 7.18 0.12
C THR A 29 -22.44 7.84 1.01
N THR A 30 -22.66 7.77 2.31
CA THR A 30 -21.68 8.22 3.30
C THR A 30 -20.46 7.30 3.21
N SER A 31 -19.33 7.83 2.77
CA SER A 31 -18.04 7.15 2.85
C SER A 31 -17.74 6.82 4.32
N MET A 32 -17.35 5.58 4.58
CA MET A 32 -16.92 5.15 5.92
C MET A 32 -15.52 5.70 6.21
N PRO A 33 -15.28 6.28 7.40
CA PRO A 33 -13.98 6.81 7.78
C PRO A 33 -13.06 5.68 8.25
N LEU A 34 -12.64 4.82 7.32
CA LEU A 34 -11.80 3.66 7.58
C LEU A 34 -10.40 3.86 7.00
N ALA A 35 -9.42 3.32 7.72
CA ALA A 35 -8.03 3.23 7.30
C ALA A 35 -7.49 1.84 7.68
N LEU A 36 -6.49 1.35 6.94
CA LEU A 36 -5.79 0.14 7.34
C LEU A 36 -5.02 0.43 8.63
N ASN A 37 -5.41 -0.25 9.71
CA ASN A 37 -4.77 -0.07 11.01
C ASN A 37 -3.55 -0.97 11.18
N HIS A 38 -3.72 -2.27 10.92
CA HIS A 38 -2.64 -3.24 10.96
C HIS A 38 -2.96 -4.46 10.09
N ILE A 39 -1.91 -5.20 9.77
CA ILE A 39 -1.99 -6.57 9.24
C ILE A 39 -1.46 -7.55 10.29
N SER A 40 -1.92 -8.79 10.24
CA SER A 40 -1.54 -9.83 11.19
C SER A 40 -0.93 -11.03 10.46
N PHE A 41 0.24 -11.46 10.89
CA PHE A 41 0.92 -12.64 10.36
C PHE A 41 1.20 -13.67 11.45
N VAL A 42 1.05 -14.94 11.08
CA VAL A 42 1.47 -16.06 11.92
C VAL A 42 2.85 -16.50 11.46
N CYS A 43 3.81 -16.52 12.39
CA CYS A 43 5.21 -16.77 12.11
C CYS A 43 5.76 -17.91 12.96
N LYS A 44 6.82 -18.57 12.51
CA LYS A 44 7.51 -19.60 13.29
C LYS A 44 8.45 -19.02 14.34
N SER A 45 9.05 -17.87 14.04
CA SER A 45 10.03 -17.21 14.91
C SER A 45 9.77 -15.72 14.88
N VAL A 46 9.28 -15.18 16.00
CA VAL A 46 9.05 -13.74 16.13
C VAL A 46 10.34 -12.96 15.92
N ALA A 47 11.48 -13.48 16.38
CA ALA A 47 12.77 -12.83 16.24
C ALA A 47 13.19 -12.70 14.77
N GLU A 48 13.08 -13.79 13.98
CA GLU A 48 13.43 -13.77 12.55
C GLU A 48 12.52 -12.82 11.76
N SER A 49 11.22 -12.86 12.03
CA SER A 49 10.27 -11.96 11.38
C SER A 49 10.52 -10.50 11.77
N VAL A 50 10.77 -10.19 13.05
CA VAL A 50 11.11 -8.83 13.49
C VAL A 50 12.36 -8.32 12.78
N GLU A 51 13.42 -9.12 12.71
CA GLU A 51 14.66 -8.74 12.01
C GLU A 51 14.38 -8.43 10.53
N PHE A 52 13.61 -9.27 9.84
CA PHE A 52 13.24 -9.03 8.45
C PHE A 52 12.45 -7.73 8.26
N TYR A 53 11.35 -7.55 9.01
CA TYR A 53 10.50 -6.38 8.85
C TYR A 53 11.21 -5.08 9.26
N TYR A 54 12.13 -5.15 10.22
CA TYR A 54 12.96 -4.03 10.65
C TYR A 54 14.05 -3.70 9.61
N ASP A 55 14.88 -4.67 9.24
CA ASP A 55 16.07 -4.40 8.41
C ASP A 55 15.74 -4.22 6.92
N VAL A 56 14.78 -4.99 6.39
CA VAL A 56 14.44 -4.98 4.96
C VAL A 56 13.40 -3.92 4.66
N LEU A 57 12.37 -3.85 5.49
CA LEU A 57 11.20 -2.98 5.25
C LEU A 57 11.17 -1.74 6.17
N GLY A 58 12.12 -1.58 7.10
CA GLY A 58 12.23 -0.37 7.90
C GLY A 58 11.14 -0.19 8.96
N PHE A 59 10.41 -1.24 9.34
CA PHE A 59 9.44 -1.17 10.43
C PHE A 59 10.15 -1.03 11.78
N VAL A 60 9.53 -0.37 12.76
CA VAL A 60 10.09 -0.29 14.13
C VAL A 60 9.29 -1.14 15.10
N LEU A 61 9.98 -1.83 16.00
CA LEU A 61 9.34 -2.55 17.10
C LEU A 61 8.71 -1.56 18.08
N ILE A 62 7.44 -1.77 18.43
CA ILE A 62 6.70 -0.93 19.38
C ILE A 62 6.25 -1.74 20.60
N LYS A 63 5.90 -1.01 21.67
CA LYS A 63 5.44 -1.63 22.91
C LYS A 63 4.14 -2.41 22.68
N ARG A 64 4.16 -3.69 23.04
CA ARG A 64 2.99 -4.56 23.01
C ARG A 64 2.23 -4.52 24.35
N PRO A 65 0.89 -4.56 24.36
CA PRO A 65 0.11 -4.70 25.59
C PRO A 65 0.50 -5.96 26.38
N SER A 66 0.69 -5.80 27.69
CA SER A 66 1.12 -6.88 28.60
C SER A 66 0.05 -7.92 28.91
N SER A 67 -1.21 -7.67 28.53
CA SER A 67 -2.34 -8.59 28.75
C SER A 67 -2.30 -9.83 27.83
N PHE A 68 -1.53 -9.79 26.75
CA PHE A 68 -1.43 -10.88 25.79
C PHE A 68 -0.46 -11.96 26.28
N LYS A 69 -0.94 -13.22 26.33
CA LYS A 69 -0.23 -14.38 26.90
C LYS A 69 0.37 -15.34 25.86
N PHE A 70 0.60 -14.87 24.64
CA PHE A 70 1.18 -15.65 23.53
C PHE A 70 2.46 -14.97 23.01
N GLU A 71 3.41 -15.70 22.44
CA GLU A 71 4.61 -15.06 21.87
C GLU A 71 4.27 -14.27 20.60
N GLY A 72 4.81 -13.05 20.48
CA GLY A 72 4.49 -12.16 19.36
C GLY A 72 5.01 -10.74 19.52
N ALA A 73 5.11 -10.01 18.41
CA ALA A 73 5.64 -8.65 18.37
C ALA A 73 4.69 -7.71 17.61
N TRP A 74 4.71 -6.43 17.99
CA TRP A 74 4.03 -5.37 17.24
C TRP A 74 5.08 -4.47 16.63
N LEU A 75 5.03 -4.30 15.31
CA LEU A 75 5.83 -3.31 14.60
C LEU A 75 4.94 -2.23 14.01
N PHE A 76 5.50 -1.05 13.78
CA PHE A 76 4.79 0.07 13.19
C PHE A 76 5.70 0.87 12.28
N ASN A 77 5.20 1.25 11.11
CA ASN A 77 5.73 2.31 10.25
C ASN A 77 4.71 2.61 9.15
N TYR A 78 4.91 3.69 8.38
CA TYR A 78 4.10 4.02 7.20
C TYR A 78 2.59 4.17 7.49
N GLY A 79 2.24 4.50 8.74
CA GLY A 79 0.85 4.64 9.17
C GLY A 79 0.10 3.33 9.43
N MET A 80 0.78 2.18 9.44
CA MET A 80 0.17 0.87 9.74
C MET A 80 1.01 0.03 10.71
N GLY A 81 0.35 -0.89 11.40
CA GLY A 81 0.99 -1.91 12.23
C GLY A 81 1.20 -3.25 11.51
N ILE A 82 2.24 -3.98 11.93
CA ILE A 82 2.40 -5.42 11.67
C ILE A 82 2.35 -6.15 13.01
N HIS A 83 1.35 -7.01 13.19
CA HIS A 83 1.22 -7.87 14.36
C HIS A 83 1.71 -9.28 14.02
N LEU A 84 2.81 -9.68 14.65
CA LEU A 84 3.38 -11.02 14.53
C LEU A 84 2.88 -11.91 15.67
N LEU A 85 2.41 -13.11 15.35
CA LEU A 85 1.98 -14.12 16.31
C LEU A 85 2.77 -15.39 16.09
N GLU A 86 3.47 -15.87 17.11
CA GLU A 86 4.23 -17.10 17.01
C GLU A 86 3.30 -18.32 17.04
N SER A 87 3.49 -19.26 16.12
CA SER A 87 2.78 -20.54 16.14
C SER A 87 3.47 -21.61 15.32
N ASP A 88 3.47 -22.85 15.81
CA ASP A 88 3.84 -24.04 15.03
C ASP A 88 2.96 -24.28 13.79
N LYS A 89 1.80 -23.60 13.74
CA LYS A 89 0.85 -23.64 12.60
C LYS A 89 1.17 -22.59 11.53
N ALA A 90 2.28 -21.87 11.65
CA ALA A 90 2.72 -20.93 10.63
C ALA A 90 2.82 -21.61 9.25
N PRO A 91 2.56 -20.87 8.16
CA PRO A 91 2.61 -21.42 6.82
C PRO A 91 3.94 -22.12 6.52
N ALA A 92 3.88 -23.15 5.68
CA ALA A 92 5.10 -23.70 5.11
C ALA A 92 5.70 -22.67 4.14
N LYS A 93 7.03 -22.48 4.20
CA LYS A 93 7.76 -21.66 3.21
C LYS A 93 7.41 -22.15 1.81
N LYS A 94 6.86 -21.26 0.99
CA LYS A 94 6.63 -21.53 -0.43
C LYS A 94 7.97 -21.59 -1.15
N SER A 95 8.14 -22.56 -2.05
CA SER A 95 9.39 -22.77 -2.78
C SER A 95 9.59 -21.83 -3.97
N LYS A 96 8.52 -21.24 -4.51
CA LYS A 96 8.59 -20.38 -5.69
C LYS A 96 7.79 -19.11 -5.48
N ILE A 97 8.34 -17.98 -5.88
CA ILE A 97 7.63 -16.71 -5.91
C ILE A 97 6.67 -16.70 -7.10
N ASN A 98 5.38 -16.48 -6.82
CA ASN A 98 4.34 -16.38 -7.82
C ASN A 98 3.65 -15.01 -7.71
N PRO A 99 3.96 -14.03 -8.60
CA PRO A 99 3.36 -12.70 -8.56
C PRO A 99 1.81 -12.64 -8.53
N LYS A 100 1.12 -13.76 -8.75
CA LYS A 100 -0.33 -13.89 -8.72
C LYS A 100 -0.92 -14.37 -7.39
N ASP A 101 -0.12 -14.74 -6.38
CA ASP A 101 -0.69 -15.11 -5.08
C ASP A 101 -1.09 -13.87 -4.26
N ASN A 102 -1.86 -14.08 -3.20
CA ASN A 102 -2.18 -13.05 -2.21
C ASN A 102 -0.91 -12.44 -1.61
N HIS A 103 -0.85 -11.12 -1.58
CA HIS A 103 0.28 -10.36 -1.06
C HIS A 103 -0.19 -9.09 -0.36
N ILE A 104 0.70 -8.52 0.46
CA ILE A 104 0.64 -7.12 0.86
C ILE A 104 1.53 -6.32 -0.09
N SER A 105 1.08 -5.13 -0.48
CA SER A 105 1.82 -4.25 -1.39
C SER A 105 2.18 -2.95 -0.70
N PHE A 106 3.45 -2.55 -0.82
CA PHE A 106 3.93 -1.26 -0.33
C PHE A 106 4.34 -0.38 -1.50
N GLN A 107 3.99 0.90 -1.38
CA GLN A 107 4.51 1.93 -2.27
C GLN A 107 5.94 2.29 -1.88
N CYS A 108 6.82 2.41 -2.86
CA CYS A 108 8.20 2.83 -2.64
C CYS A 108 8.62 3.89 -3.65
N SER A 109 9.37 4.89 -3.19
CA SER A 109 9.98 5.92 -4.02
C SER A 109 11.32 5.48 -4.63
N ASP A 110 11.98 4.48 -4.04
CA ASP A 110 13.28 3.94 -4.49
C ASP A 110 13.33 2.41 -4.31
N MET A 111 12.88 1.70 -5.34
CA MET A 111 12.85 0.24 -5.35
C MET A 111 14.25 -0.38 -5.27
N ASN A 112 15.29 0.31 -5.77
CA ASN A 112 16.66 -0.21 -5.77
C ASN A 112 17.21 -0.36 -4.35
N LEU A 113 16.76 0.50 -3.42
CA LEU A 113 17.15 0.38 -2.01
C LEU A 113 16.62 -0.92 -1.40
N VAL A 114 15.40 -1.31 -1.74
CA VAL A 114 14.81 -2.58 -1.27
C VAL A 114 15.52 -3.76 -1.92
N ILE A 115 15.77 -3.72 -3.23
CA ILE A 115 16.53 -4.76 -3.95
C ILE A 115 17.88 -4.99 -3.28
N LYS A 116 18.63 -3.92 -3.00
CA LYS A 116 19.93 -4.01 -2.33
C LYS A 116 19.82 -4.69 -0.96
N LYS A 117 18.79 -4.40 -0.19
CA LYS A 117 18.55 -5.05 1.12
C LYS A 117 18.23 -6.53 0.99
N LEU A 118 17.47 -6.92 -0.03
CA LEU A 118 17.18 -8.32 -0.32
C LEU A 118 18.45 -9.08 -0.72
N GLU A 119 19.28 -8.48 -1.60
CA GLU A 119 20.58 -9.04 -1.99
C GLU A 119 21.54 -9.20 -0.80
N GLU A 120 21.66 -8.17 0.06
CA GLU A 120 22.49 -8.20 1.28
C GLU A 120 22.11 -9.36 2.22
N LYS A 121 20.82 -9.72 2.27
CA LYS A 121 20.30 -10.81 3.11
C LYS A 121 20.09 -12.13 2.35
N ASN A 122 20.50 -12.23 1.09
CA ASN A 122 20.31 -13.41 0.23
C ASN A 122 18.83 -13.85 0.14
N ILE A 123 17.92 -12.89 0.03
CA ILE A 123 16.49 -13.15 -0.12
C ILE A 123 16.17 -13.17 -1.62
N GLU A 124 15.58 -14.27 -2.08
CA GLU A 124 15.13 -14.39 -3.47
C GLU A 124 13.99 -13.40 -3.76
N TYR A 125 14.02 -12.83 -4.96
CA TYR A 125 12.99 -11.92 -5.44
C TYR A 125 12.75 -12.09 -6.95
N VAL A 126 11.60 -11.62 -7.42
CA VAL A 126 11.29 -11.49 -8.85
C VAL A 126 10.77 -10.10 -9.15
N THR A 127 11.10 -9.58 -10.33
CA THR A 127 10.61 -8.29 -10.81
C THR A 127 9.66 -8.48 -11.98
N ALA A 128 8.67 -7.60 -12.09
CA ALA A 128 7.79 -7.51 -13.23
C ALA A 128 7.59 -6.03 -13.63
N VAL A 129 7.22 -5.81 -14.89
CA VAL A 129 6.92 -4.49 -15.42
C VAL A 129 5.57 -4.55 -16.12
N VAL A 130 4.70 -3.60 -15.82
CA VAL A 130 3.42 -3.38 -16.48
C VAL A 130 3.50 -2.07 -17.26
N GLU A 131 3.12 -2.12 -18.54
CA GLU A 131 3.05 -0.94 -19.40
C GLU A 131 1.61 -0.69 -19.82
N GLU A 132 1.08 0.48 -19.49
CA GLU A 132 -0.28 0.87 -19.87
C GLU A 132 -0.31 2.35 -20.25
N GLY A 133 -0.85 2.68 -21.43
CA GLY A 133 -0.99 4.09 -21.82
C GLY A 133 0.32 4.86 -22.00
N GLY A 134 1.47 4.17 -22.04
CA GLY A 134 2.80 4.80 -22.02
C GLY A 134 3.33 5.13 -20.61
N ILE A 135 2.64 4.65 -19.59
CA ILE A 135 3.07 4.66 -18.19
C ILE A 135 3.67 3.29 -17.88
N THR A 136 4.80 3.29 -17.17
CA THR A 136 5.46 2.08 -16.71
C THR A 136 5.26 1.93 -15.19
N VAL A 137 4.87 0.74 -14.78
CA VAL A 137 4.78 0.32 -13.38
C VAL A 137 5.76 -0.82 -13.15
N ASP A 138 6.63 -0.64 -12.17
CA ASP A 138 7.58 -1.65 -11.71
C ASP A 138 7.00 -2.34 -10.48
N GLN A 139 7.17 -3.66 -10.45
CA GLN A 139 6.77 -4.51 -9.35
C GLN A 139 7.94 -5.38 -8.92
N LEU A 140 8.10 -5.54 -7.61
CA LEU A 140 9.10 -6.40 -6.98
C LEU A 140 8.40 -7.31 -5.98
N PHE A 141 8.57 -8.61 -6.11
CA PHE A 141 7.94 -9.61 -5.25
C PHE A 141 8.99 -10.48 -4.56
N PHE A 142 8.77 -10.74 -3.27
CA PHE A 142 9.60 -11.62 -2.46
C PHE A 142 8.76 -12.20 -1.31
N HIS A 143 9.34 -13.14 -0.58
CA HIS A 143 8.72 -13.71 0.60
C HIS A 143 9.37 -13.18 1.87
N ASP A 144 8.56 -13.03 2.92
CA ASP A 144 9.04 -12.92 4.29
C ASP A 144 9.58 -14.28 4.81
N PRO A 145 10.15 -14.34 6.03
CA PRO A 145 10.69 -15.58 6.59
C PRO A 145 9.68 -16.73 6.71
N ASP A 146 8.38 -16.50 6.62
CA ASP A 146 7.35 -17.53 6.73
C ASP A 146 6.61 -17.79 5.40
N GLY A 147 7.02 -17.13 4.31
CA GLY A 147 6.44 -17.32 2.99
C GLY A 147 5.25 -16.42 2.67
N HIS A 148 4.97 -15.39 3.49
CA HIS A 148 4.02 -14.35 3.13
C HIS A 148 4.62 -13.50 2.01
N MET A 149 3.81 -13.23 0.99
CA MET A 149 4.27 -12.49 -0.18
C MET A 149 4.19 -11.00 0.08
N VAL A 150 5.30 -10.33 -0.18
CA VAL A 150 5.44 -8.87 -0.13
C VAL A 150 5.68 -8.38 -1.55
N GLU A 151 4.92 -7.38 -1.95
CA GLU A 151 5.10 -6.63 -3.18
C GLU A 151 5.59 -5.21 -2.86
N ILE A 152 6.55 -4.72 -3.63
CA ILE A 152 6.82 -3.29 -3.76
C ILE A 152 6.35 -2.85 -5.14
N CYS A 153 5.41 -1.90 -5.21
CA CYS A 153 4.85 -1.40 -6.46
C CYS A 153 4.90 0.13 -6.53
N ASN A 154 5.12 0.69 -7.72
CA ASN A 154 4.89 2.11 -8.00
C ASN A 154 3.55 2.36 -8.73
N CYS A 155 2.53 1.57 -8.38
CA CYS A 155 1.19 1.54 -8.98
C CYS A 155 0.49 2.92 -8.99
N GLN A 156 0.88 3.85 -8.11
CA GLN A 156 0.40 5.24 -8.13
C GLN A 156 0.70 6.00 -9.42
N ASN A 157 1.60 5.47 -10.27
CA ASN A 157 1.86 6.03 -11.59
C ASN A 157 0.63 5.91 -12.51
N LEU A 158 -0.22 4.90 -12.31
CA LEU A 158 -1.44 4.69 -13.10
C LEU A 158 -2.58 5.57 -12.59
N PRO A 159 -3.43 6.10 -13.50
CA PRO A 159 -4.63 6.82 -13.11
C PRO A 159 -5.65 5.87 -12.48
N VAL A 160 -6.15 6.20 -11.29
CA VAL A 160 -7.24 5.45 -10.65
C VAL A 160 -8.58 5.95 -11.23
N LEU A 161 -9.14 5.19 -12.17
CA LEU A 161 -10.40 5.52 -12.85
C LEU A 161 -11.52 4.58 -12.36
N PRO A 162 -12.57 5.09 -11.68
CA PRO A 162 -13.69 4.25 -11.28
C PRO A 162 -14.50 3.82 -12.51
N LEU A 163 -14.88 2.54 -12.57
CA LEU A 163 -15.64 1.97 -13.70
C LEU A 163 -17.13 2.38 -13.73
N SER A 164 -17.61 3.06 -12.69
CA SER A 164 -18.99 3.57 -12.59
C SER A 164 -19.04 4.87 -11.78
N ALA A 165 -20.19 5.55 -11.79
CA ALA A 165 -20.42 6.73 -10.94
C ALA A 165 -20.10 6.39 -9.48
N CYS A 166 -19.20 7.19 -8.89
CA CYS A 166 -18.50 6.83 -7.66
C CYS A 166 -18.86 7.78 -6.51
N PRO A 167 -19.17 7.29 -5.30
CA PRO A 167 -19.38 8.12 -4.11
C PRO A 167 -18.07 8.55 -3.42
N ILE A 168 -16.91 8.47 -4.10
CA ILE A 168 -15.65 8.98 -3.55
C ILE A 168 -15.74 10.51 -3.51
N LYS A 169 -15.76 11.07 -2.30
CA LYS A 169 -15.70 12.51 -2.09
C LYS A 169 -14.29 13.00 -2.45
N LEU A 170 -14.20 13.81 -3.49
CA LEU A 170 -12.97 14.54 -3.78
C LEU A 170 -12.68 15.53 -2.63
N PRO A 171 -11.41 15.72 -2.23
CA PRO A 171 -11.05 16.73 -1.26
C PRO A 171 -11.48 18.12 -1.77
N LYS A 172 -12.18 18.89 -0.93
CA LYS A 172 -12.62 20.25 -1.26
C LYS A 172 -11.41 21.19 -1.24
N ASN A 173 -11.09 21.79 -2.39
CA ASN A 173 -10.03 22.78 -2.50
C ASN A 173 -10.49 24.09 -1.82
N ASN A 174 -9.90 24.46 -0.68
CA ASN A 174 -10.13 25.78 -0.07
C ASN A 174 -9.34 26.81 -0.88
N GLY A 175 -10.03 27.42 -1.86
CA GLY A 175 -9.43 28.05 -3.01
C GLY A 175 -8.47 29.22 -2.76
N LYS A 176 -7.50 29.31 -3.68
CA LYS A 176 -7.12 30.55 -4.38
C LYS A 176 -6.37 30.17 -5.66
N LEU A 177 -7.08 30.11 -6.79
CA LEU A 177 -6.52 30.56 -8.06
C LEU A 177 -7.63 31.08 -8.97
N ALA A 178 -7.31 32.19 -9.61
CA ALA A 178 -8.22 33.10 -10.28
C ALA A 178 -8.95 32.50 -11.48
N SER A 179 -10.01 33.24 -11.83
CA SER A 179 -10.92 33.13 -12.95
C SER A 179 -10.34 32.76 -14.32
N SER A 180 -11.27 32.31 -15.16
CA SER A 180 -11.27 32.32 -16.64
C SER A 180 -10.43 31.27 -17.38
N VAL A 181 -11.15 30.35 -18.00
CA VAL A 181 -10.73 29.58 -19.18
C VAL A 181 -10.54 30.57 -20.34
N PRO A 182 -9.41 30.54 -21.07
CA PRO A 182 -9.49 30.07 -22.46
C PRO A 182 -8.29 29.21 -22.95
N SER A 183 -8.66 28.30 -23.85
CA SER A 183 -7.94 27.57 -24.92
C SER A 183 -6.41 27.40 -24.94
N LEU A 184 -6.03 26.15 -25.25
CA LEU A 184 -4.96 25.67 -26.15
C LEU A 184 -3.51 26.18 -26.02
N CYS A 185 -2.63 25.17 -25.97
CA CYS A 185 -1.27 25.08 -26.52
C CYS A 185 -0.09 25.30 -25.54
N GLY A 186 0.73 24.24 -25.41
CA GLY A 186 2.20 24.35 -25.39
C GLY A 186 2.94 24.30 -24.04
N ARG A 187 3.82 23.28 -23.94
CA ARG A 187 5.10 23.18 -23.19
C ARG A 187 5.12 23.08 -21.65
N SER A 188 5.55 21.89 -21.20
CA SER A 188 6.80 21.60 -20.47
C SER A 188 7.09 22.20 -19.08
N ILE A 189 7.17 21.26 -18.11
CA ILE A 189 8.12 21.07 -17.00
C ILE A 189 7.98 21.92 -15.70
N ALA A 190 7.81 21.13 -14.63
CA ALA A 190 8.21 21.28 -13.23
C ALA A 190 7.43 22.23 -12.31
N GLY A 191 6.69 21.59 -11.39
CA GLY A 191 6.22 22.18 -10.14
C GLY A 191 5.63 21.10 -9.24
N LYS A 192 6.49 20.40 -8.48
CA LYS A 192 6.09 19.45 -7.42
C LYS A 192 5.26 20.18 -6.35
N GLN A 193 4.05 19.72 -6.05
CA GLN A 193 3.45 19.87 -4.72
C GLN A 193 2.62 18.64 -4.36
N SER A 194 3.04 17.98 -3.28
CA SER A 194 2.43 16.81 -2.63
C SER A 194 1.17 17.25 -1.87
N TRP A 195 0.07 16.51 -2.04
CA TRP A 195 -1.21 16.75 -1.37
C TRP A 195 -1.76 15.41 -0.89
N GLU A 196 -1.41 14.98 0.32
CA GLU A 196 -1.87 13.70 0.89
C GLU A 196 -2.87 13.90 2.04
N LEU A 197 -4.08 13.39 1.82
CA LEU A 197 -4.91 12.59 2.76
C LEU A 197 -5.05 13.06 4.22
N GLN A 198 -6.04 13.94 4.48
CA GLN A 198 -6.35 14.44 5.82
C GLN A 198 -6.57 13.35 6.90
N CYS A 199 -7.24 12.23 6.60
CA CYS A 199 -7.55 11.22 7.63
C CYS A 199 -6.41 10.20 7.85
N LEU A 200 -5.71 9.80 6.77
CA LEU A 200 -4.52 8.94 6.89
C LEU A 200 -3.36 9.71 7.52
N ALA A 201 -3.17 10.97 7.12
CA ALA A 201 -2.19 11.84 7.74
C ALA A 201 -2.51 12.05 9.21
N GLU A 202 -3.75 12.29 9.63
CA GLU A 202 -4.06 12.53 11.05
C GLU A 202 -3.82 11.31 11.94
N VAL A 203 -4.25 10.10 11.57
CA VAL A 203 -4.07 8.90 12.42
C VAL A 203 -2.62 8.40 12.39
N ALA A 204 -1.99 8.39 11.21
CA ALA A 204 -0.56 8.08 11.10
C ALA A 204 0.28 9.13 11.82
N SER A 205 -0.05 10.43 11.71
CA SER A 205 0.57 11.52 12.47
C SER A 205 0.36 11.28 13.95
N LEU A 206 -0.85 11.03 14.44
CA LEU A 206 -1.10 10.77 15.87
C LEU A 206 -0.27 9.61 16.43
N MET A 207 -0.14 8.50 15.69
CA MET A 207 0.70 7.37 16.12
C MET A 207 2.20 7.69 16.04
N MET A 208 2.63 8.40 15.00
CA MET A 208 4.02 8.86 14.86
C MET A 208 4.38 9.94 15.88
N ASP A 209 3.46 10.85 16.19
CA ASP A 209 3.56 11.89 17.20
C ASP A 209 3.65 11.24 18.58
N ASN A 210 2.82 10.24 18.87
CA ASN A 210 2.95 9.43 20.08
C ASN A 210 4.30 8.70 20.13
N LEU A 211 4.79 8.15 19.02
CA LEU A 211 6.09 7.49 18.96
C LEU A 211 7.23 8.48 19.25
N VAL A 212 7.20 9.67 18.63
CA VAL A 212 8.19 10.74 18.80
C VAL A 212 8.18 11.29 20.23
N VAL A 213 7.00 11.57 20.80
CA VAL A 213 6.86 12.04 22.19
C VAL A 213 7.47 11.04 23.16
N ASN A 214 7.13 9.75 23.03
CA ASN A 214 7.70 8.73 23.89
C ASN A 214 9.23 8.58 23.71
N MET A 215 9.76 8.72 22.50
CA MET A 215 11.22 8.68 22.26
C MET A 215 11.96 9.83 22.95
N MET A 216 11.35 11.02 23.06
CA MET A 216 11.93 12.16 23.80
C MET A 216 12.01 11.90 25.30
N ASP A 217 11.05 11.19 25.89
CA ASP A 217 11.01 10.87 27.32
C ASP A 217 12.05 9.80 27.73
N PHE A 218 12.58 9.01 26.80
CA PHE A 218 13.66 8.05 27.06
C PHE A 218 15.07 8.65 26.98
N SER A 219 15.20 9.91 26.57
CA SER A 219 16.50 10.58 26.35
C SER A 219 16.93 11.50 27.51
N ILE A 220 16.36 11.33 28.71
CA ILE A 220 16.69 12.09 29.94
C ILE A 220 17.41 11.20 30.95
#